data_AF-A0A202DWL3-F1
#
_entry.id   AF-A0A202DWL3-F1
#
_cell.length_a   1.000
_cell.length_b   1.000
_cell.length_c   1.000
_cell.angle_alpha   90.00
_cell.angle_beta   90.00
_cell.angle_gamma   90.00
#
_symmetry.space_group_name_H-M   'P 1'
#
loop_
_entity.id
_entity.type
_entity.pdbx_description
1 polymer ?
#
loop_
_entity_poly.entity_id
_entity_poly.type
_entity_poly.pdbx_seq_one_letter_code
_entity_poly.pdbx_strand_id
1 'polypeptide(L)'
;MEHSDLDLLDLEELALDQDQNDPLLKSGEKASRISTPVITSETLDRVAHLEQIISRYEVQVFTLATHLTGCEEAAKQVCETVFTRLCNNYDQYLAEDLFANSFETLIHRMTYDAALPFLVGSFNNITDRTEAIANSLSKNRISDSFKECLRDIIKETVELR
;
A
#
# COMPACT_ATOMS: atom_id res chain seq x y z
N MET A 1 -25.46 -40.55 -46.96
CA MET A 1 -26.53 -40.30 -47.95
C MET A 1 -27.74 -39.90 -47.13
N GLU A 2 -28.21 -38.66 -47.14
CA GLU A 2 -28.04 -37.59 -48.10
C GLU A 2 -28.02 -36.23 -47.39
N HIS A 3 -27.26 -35.32 -48.01
CA HIS A 3 -27.25 -33.90 -47.76
C HIS A 3 -28.62 -33.29 -48.13
N SER A 4 -29.02 -32.23 -47.43
CA SER A 4 -30.07 -31.33 -47.93
C SER A 4 -29.51 -29.92 -47.96
N ASP A 5 -29.33 -29.47 -49.19
CA ASP A 5 -28.81 -28.17 -49.61
C ASP A 5 -29.87 -27.07 -49.52
N LEU A 6 -29.35 -25.85 -49.32
CA LEU A 6 -29.74 -24.54 -49.85
C LEU A 6 -31.21 -24.18 -50.14
N ASP A 7 -31.63 -23.07 -49.52
CA ASP A 7 -32.33 -21.95 -50.17
C ASP A 7 -31.59 -20.66 -49.74
N LEU A 8 -30.72 -20.04 -50.56
CA LEU A 8 -30.99 -18.97 -51.53
C LEU A 8 -31.93 -17.85 -51.01
N LEU A 9 -31.31 -16.76 -50.53
CA LEU A 9 -31.91 -15.43 -50.58
C LEU A 9 -30.99 -14.50 -51.37
N ASP A 10 -31.46 -14.20 -52.57
CA ASP A 10 -31.03 -13.11 -53.44
C ASP A 10 -31.17 -11.76 -52.74
N LEU A 11 -30.13 -10.93 -52.80
CA LEU A 11 -30.25 -9.47 -52.74
C LEU A 11 -29.15 -8.88 -53.63
N GLU A 12 -29.54 -8.68 -54.89
CA GLU A 12 -28.95 -7.79 -55.90
C GLU A 12 -28.49 -6.47 -55.24
N GLU A 13 -27.21 -6.11 -55.33
CA GLU A 13 -26.65 -5.25 -56.37
C GLU A 13 -27.43 -3.95 -56.61
N LEU A 14 -26.94 -2.82 -56.08
CA LEU A 14 -26.92 -1.55 -56.81
C LEU A 14 -25.68 -0.74 -56.42
N ALA A 15 -24.81 -0.56 -57.40
CA ALA A 15 -23.62 0.26 -57.37
C ALA A 15 -23.96 1.76 -57.55
N LEU A 16 -23.16 2.59 -56.88
CA LEU A 16 -22.55 3.88 -57.29
C LEU A 16 -23.37 4.87 -58.15
N ASP A 17 -23.41 6.12 -57.68
CA ASP A 17 -22.84 7.23 -58.47
C ASP A 17 -22.31 8.37 -57.59
N GLN A 18 -21.15 8.87 -58.00
CA GLN A 18 -20.41 10.01 -57.45
C GLN A 18 -21.05 11.32 -57.92
N ASP A 19 -21.01 12.38 -57.10
CA ASP A 19 -20.62 13.68 -57.66
C ASP A 19 -19.90 14.58 -56.64
N GLN A 20 -19.01 15.37 -57.21
CA GLN A 20 -17.86 16.06 -56.66
C GLN A 20 -18.22 17.34 -55.90
N ASN A 21 -17.44 17.70 -54.88
CA ASN A 21 -16.82 19.03 -54.71
C ASN A 21 -15.90 19.06 -53.47
N ASP A 22 -14.60 19.00 -53.70
CA ASP A 22 -13.51 19.41 -52.79
C ASP A 22 -13.13 20.89 -53.12
N PRO A 23 -12.25 21.60 -52.38
CA PRO A 23 -11.77 21.45 -50.99
C PRO A 23 -11.69 22.82 -50.23
N LEU A 24 -11.31 22.80 -48.94
CA LEU A 24 -10.45 23.79 -48.21
C LEU A 24 -10.93 24.08 -46.77
N LEU A 25 -10.24 23.52 -45.76
CA LEU A 25 -9.41 24.26 -44.77
C LEU A 25 -9.09 23.42 -43.52
N LYS A 26 -7.82 23.01 -43.48
CA LYS A 26 -6.91 22.83 -42.32
C LYS A 26 -7.46 23.12 -40.92
N SER A 27 -7.52 22.08 -40.09
CA SER A 27 -6.78 21.92 -38.82
C SER A 27 -7.27 20.59 -38.21
N GLY A 28 -6.41 19.68 -37.76
CA GLY A 28 -5.48 19.92 -36.67
C GLY A 28 -6.08 19.57 -35.30
N GLU A 29 -7.06 18.68 -35.19
CA GLU A 29 -7.47 18.12 -33.89
C GLU A 29 -7.40 16.59 -33.94
N LYS A 30 -6.23 16.05 -33.57
CA LYS A 30 -6.19 14.71 -33.00
C LYS A 30 -6.97 14.78 -31.69
N ALA A 31 -8.26 14.46 -31.74
CA ALA A 31 -9.03 14.15 -30.56
C ALA A 31 -8.33 12.98 -29.86
N SER A 32 -7.47 13.32 -28.90
CA SER A 32 -6.95 12.39 -27.91
C SER A 32 -8.19 11.83 -27.21
N ARG A 33 -8.62 10.63 -27.63
CA ARG A 33 -9.65 9.88 -26.93
C ARG A 33 -9.04 9.55 -25.56
N ILE A 34 -9.26 10.44 -24.61
CA ILE A 34 -9.13 10.13 -23.20
C ILE A 34 -10.22 9.07 -22.98
N SER A 35 -9.80 7.80 -23.03
CA SER A 35 -10.66 6.68 -22.69
C SER A 35 -11.00 6.86 -21.22
N THR A 36 -12.17 7.42 -20.93
CA THR A 36 -12.69 7.47 -19.58
C THR A 36 -12.80 6.02 -19.10
N PRO A 37 -12.23 5.68 -17.93
CA PRO A 37 -12.35 4.33 -17.41
C PRO A 37 -13.84 4.06 -17.16
N VAL A 38 -14.38 3.05 -17.83
CA VAL A 38 -15.75 2.57 -17.60
C VAL A 38 -15.75 1.90 -16.23
N ILE A 39 -16.29 2.59 -15.23
CA ILE A 39 -16.52 2.01 -13.90
C ILE A 39 -17.63 0.96 -14.07
N THR A 40 -17.29 -0.30 -13.85
CA THR A 40 -18.22 -1.43 -13.93
C THR A 40 -18.90 -1.64 -12.57
N SER A 41 -20.07 -2.30 -12.54
CA SER A 41 -20.74 -2.62 -11.26
C SER A 41 -19.83 -3.46 -10.34
N GLU A 42 -19.07 -4.38 -10.93
CA GLU A 42 -18.10 -5.21 -10.23
C GLU A 42 -17.00 -4.37 -9.54
N THR A 43 -16.48 -3.33 -10.20
CA THR A 43 -15.52 -2.42 -9.55
C THR A 43 -16.13 -1.64 -8.39
N LEU A 44 -17.43 -1.32 -8.45
CA LEU A 44 -18.13 -0.61 -7.38
C LEU A 44 -18.33 -1.51 -6.15
N ASP A 45 -18.75 -2.76 -6.37
CA ASP A 45 -18.94 -3.75 -5.31
C ASP A 45 -17.62 -4.08 -4.59
N ARG A 46 -16.51 -4.14 -5.34
CA ARG A 46 -15.16 -4.34 -4.79
C ARG A 46 -14.72 -3.21 -3.88
N VAL A 47 -14.93 -1.96 -4.30
CA VAL A 47 -14.61 -0.78 -3.48
C VAL A 47 -15.45 -0.77 -2.21
N ALA A 48 -16.76 -1.04 -2.32
CA ALA A 48 -17.65 -1.09 -1.16
C ALA A 48 -17.23 -2.16 -0.13
N HIS A 49 -16.82 -3.34 -0.59
CA HIS A 49 -16.33 -4.39 0.31
C HIS A 49 -15.01 -4.01 0.98
N LEU A 50 -14.07 -3.42 0.23
CA LEU A 50 -12.81 -2.90 0.79
C LEU A 50 -13.05 -1.83 1.85
N GLU A 51 -13.96 -0.89 1.62
CA GLU A 51 -14.33 0.14 2.58
C GLU A 51 -14.88 -0.45 3.88
N GLN A 52 -15.73 -1.48 3.79
CA GLN A 52 -16.25 -2.18 4.98
C GLN A 52 -15.13 -2.86 5.78
N ILE A 53 -14.18 -3.50 5.09
CA ILE A 53 -13.03 -4.13 5.74
C ILE A 53 -12.17 -3.07 6.44
N ILE A 54 -11.82 -2.00 5.73
CA ILE A 54 -10.99 -0.91 6.29
C ILE A 54 -11.68 -0.35 7.53
N SER A 55 -12.96 0.01 7.43
CA SER A 55 -13.73 0.56 8.56
C SER A 55 -13.76 -0.38 9.76
N ARG A 56 -13.83 -1.71 9.52
CA ARG A 56 -13.82 -2.71 10.59
C ARG A 56 -12.49 -2.76 11.34
N TYR A 57 -11.36 -2.59 10.66
CA TYR A 57 -10.03 -2.78 11.23
C TYR A 57 -9.28 -1.47 11.53
N GLU A 58 -9.77 -0.32 11.07
CA GLU A 58 -9.14 0.99 11.23
C GLU A 58 -8.70 1.28 12.66
N VAL A 59 -9.63 1.17 13.61
CA VAL A 59 -9.36 1.44 15.03
C VAL A 59 -8.35 0.44 15.61
N GLN A 60 -8.43 -0.83 15.21
CA GLN A 60 -7.54 -1.88 15.73
C GLN A 60 -6.12 -1.70 15.22
N VAL A 61 -5.95 -1.45 13.92
CA VAL A 61 -4.65 -1.17 13.30
C VAL A 61 -4.04 0.07 13.91
N PHE A 62 -4.81 1.15 14.06
CA PHE A 62 -4.32 2.39 14.66
C PHE A 62 -3.90 2.22 16.13
N THR A 63 -4.69 1.50 16.92
CA THR A 63 -4.38 1.22 18.33
C THR A 63 -3.11 0.39 18.45
N LEU A 64 -3.00 -0.69 17.67
CA LEU A 64 -1.82 -1.54 17.65
C LEU A 64 -0.59 -0.76 17.17
N ALA A 65 -0.71 0.00 16.08
CA ALA A 65 0.36 0.82 15.57
C ALA A 65 0.85 1.84 16.60
N THR A 66 -0.07 2.48 17.34
CA THR A 66 0.27 3.43 18.41
C THR A 66 1.01 2.75 19.55
N HIS A 67 0.59 1.54 19.95
CA HIS A 67 1.31 0.77 20.96
C HIS A 67 2.72 0.38 20.51
N LEU A 68 2.92 0.08 19.23
CA LEU A 68 4.22 -0.31 18.69
C LEU A 68 5.15 0.90 18.52
N THR A 69 4.67 1.98 17.93
CA THR A 69 5.52 3.13 17.59
C THR A 69 5.69 4.11 18.76
N GLY A 70 4.75 4.13 19.71
CA GLY A 70 4.70 5.13 20.78
C GLY A 70 4.46 6.57 20.28
N CYS A 71 4.10 6.75 19.02
CA CYS A 71 3.93 8.05 18.37
C CYS A 71 2.74 8.04 17.42
N GLU A 72 1.81 8.98 17.61
CA GLU A 72 0.58 9.08 16.81
C GLU A 72 0.86 9.29 15.31
N GLU A 73 1.81 10.18 14.98
CA GLU A 73 2.17 10.46 13.58
C GLU A 73 2.80 9.25 12.89
N ALA A 74 3.65 8.51 13.60
CA ALA A 74 4.18 7.24 13.10
C ALA A 74 3.07 6.19 12.94
N ALA A 75 2.10 6.14 13.87
CA ALA A 75 0.97 5.24 13.78
C ALA A 75 0.08 5.53 12.55
N LYS A 76 -0.14 6.81 12.21
CA LYS A 76 -0.84 7.21 10.96
C LYS A 76 -0.13 6.68 9.72
N GLN A 77 1.19 6.84 9.64
CA GLN A 77 1.99 6.32 8.51
C GLN A 77 1.93 4.79 8.41
N VAL A 78 1.90 4.09 9.55
CA VAL A 78 1.70 2.64 9.61
C VAL A 78 0.32 2.27 9.05
N CYS A 79 -0.76 2.94 9.49
CA CYS A 79 -2.12 2.70 8.97
C CYS A 79 -2.20 2.91 7.46
N GLU A 80 -1.66 4.02 6.95
CA GLU A 80 -1.62 4.30 5.51
C GLU A 80 -0.90 3.20 4.74
N THR A 81 0.24 2.73 5.26
CA THR A 81 1.01 1.65 4.66
C THR A 81 0.23 0.34 4.63
N VAL A 82 -0.43 -0.02 5.74
CA VAL A 82 -1.23 -1.24 5.86
C VAL A 82 -2.40 -1.21 4.88
N PHE A 83 -3.20 -0.15 4.87
CA PHE A 83 -4.39 -0.07 4.02
C PHE A 83 -4.03 0.09 2.54
N THR A 84 -2.94 0.79 2.21
CA THR A 84 -2.44 0.84 0.83
C THR A 84 -2.02 -0.56 0.35
N ARG A 85 -1.29 -1.32 1.18
CA ARG A 85 -0.93 -2.71 0.84
C ARG A 85 -2.15 -3.60 0.71
N LEU A 86 -3.14 -3.42 1.57
CA LEU A 86 -4.39 -4.16 1.51
C LEU A 86 -5.11 -3.91 0.17
N CYS A 87 -5.29 -2.65 -0.22
CA CYS A 87 -5.91 -2.28 -1.49
C CYS A 87 -5.15 -2.86 -2.70
N ASN A 88 -3.82 -2.79 -2.68
CA ASN A 88 -3.00 -3.26 -3.80
C ASN A 88 -3.00 -4.78 -3.99
N ASN A 89 -3.27 -5.55 -2.93
CA ASN A 89 -3.21 -7.03 -2.96
C ASN A 89 -4.58 -7.67 -2.69
N TYR A 90 -5.65 -6.87 -2.70
CA TYR A 90 -6.99 -7.31 -2.34
C TYR A 90 -7.48 -8.51 -3.15
N ASP A 91 -7.22 -8.52 -4.46
CA ASP A 91 -7.63 -9.60 -5.36
C ASP A 91 -6.94 -10.93 -5.05
N GLN A 92 -5.67 -10.86 -4.65
CA GLN A 92 -4.94 -12.03 -4.21
C GLN A 92 -5.56 -12.60 -2.93
N TYR A 93 -5.92 -11.73 -1.97
CA TYR A 93 -6.52 -12.18 -0.71
C TYR A 93 -7.92 -12.77 -0.89
N LEU A 94 -8.70 -12.25 -1.85
CA LEU A 94 -9.98 -12.84 -2.24
C LEU A 94 -9.79 -14.22 -2.87
N ALA A 95 -8.83 -14.36 -3.79
CA ALA A 95 -8.57 -15.62 -4.47
C ALA A 95 -8.05 -16.72 -3.52
N GLU A 96 -7.33 -16.34 -2.47
CA GLU A 96 -6.76 -17.26 -1.47
C GLU A 96 -7.73 -17.58 -0.31
N ASP A 97 -8.98 -17.08 -0.35
CA ASP A 97 -10.02 -17.31 0.67
C ASP A 97 -9.59 -16.92 2.10
N LEU A 98 -8.62 -16.01 2.20
CA LEU A 98 -8.00 -15.59 3.46
C LEU A 98 -8.97 -14.85 4.41
N PHE A 99 -10.12 -14.41 3.88
CA PHE A 99 -11.14 -13.65 4.59
C PHE A 99 -11.91 -14.44 5.65
N ALA A 100 -11.98 -15.77 5.53
CA ALA A 100 -12.83 -16.58 6.41
C ALA A 100 -12.24 -16.75 7.84
N ASN A 101 -10.92 -16.93 7.99
CA ASN A 101 -10.31 -17.22 9.30
C ASN A 101 -8.91 -16.62 9.54
N SER A 102 -8.26 -16.06 8.52
CA SER A 102 -6.85 -15.65 8.57
C SER A 102 -6.61 -14.16 8.37
N PHE A 103 -7.66 -13.40 8.06
CA PHE A 103 -7.54 -11.99 7.72
C PHE A 103 -7.10 -11.13 8.91
N GLU A 104 -7.55 -11.44 10.11
CA GLU A 104 -7.10 -10.76 11.32
C GLU A 104 -5.59 -10.98 11.56
N THR A 105 -5.11 -12.21 11.37
CA THR A 105 -3.67 -12.53 11.44
C THR A 105 -2.88 -11.79 10.36
N LEU A 106 -3.43 -11.69 9.14
CA LEU A 106 -2.82 -10.95 8.05
C LEU A 106 -2.68 -9.46 8.39
N ILE A 107 -3.76 -8.84 8.88
CA ILE A 107 -3.77 -7.42 9.27
C ILE A 107 -2.77 -7.16 10.40
N HIS A 108 -2.75 -8.00 11.44
CA HIS A 108 -1.75 -7.87 12.51
C HIS A 108 -0.32 -7.98 11.97
N ARG A 109 -0.04 -8.99 11.13
CA ARG A 109 1.28 -9.16 10.51
C ARG A 109 1.68 -7.94 9.69
N MET A 110 0.80 -7.44 8.84
CA MET A 110 1.06 -6.22 8.06
C MET A 110 1.37 -5.02 8.96
N THR A 111 0.67 -4.92 10.09
CA THR A 111 0.86 -3.83 11.06
C THR A 111 2.24 -3.93 11.72
N TYR A 112 2.66 -5.11 12.16
CA TYR A 112 4.02 -5.34 12.68
C TYR A 112 5.09 -5.04 11.64
N ASP A 113 4.93 -5.55 10.42
CA ASP A 113 5.90 -5.34 9.32
C ASP A 113 6.02 -3.85 8.95
N ALA A 114 4.92 -3.11 8.97
CA ALA A 114 4.90 -1.67 8.71
C ALA A 114 5.46 -0.84 9.88
N ALA A 115 5.31 -1.30 11.12
CA ALA A 115 5.84 -0.62 12.31
C ALA A 115 7.34 -0.87 12.53
N LEU A 116 7.90 -1.96 11.99
CA LEU A 116 9.29 -2.37 12.20
C LEU A 116 10.34 -1.27 11.93
N PRO A 117 10.25 -0.46 10.86
CA PRO A 117 11.21 0.61 10.61
C PRO A 117 11.25 1.67 11.72
N PHE A 118 10.10 1.97 12.33
CA PHE A 118 9.99 2.93 13.43
C PHE A 118 10.56 2.37 14.73
N LEU A 119 10.32 1.07 14.99
CA LEU A 119 10.91 0.36 16.13
C LEU A 119 12.44 0.34 16.06
N VAL A 120 12.97 -0.03 14.90
CA VAL A 120 14.43 -0.05 14.65
C VAL A 120 15.02 1.36 14.73
N GLY A 121 14.35 2.35 14.14
CA GLY A 121 14.77 3.75 14.20
C GLY A 121 14.82 4.29 15.64
N SER A 122 13.79 4.02 16.43
CA SER A 122 13.74 4.40 17.85
C SER A 122 14.84 3.72 18.67
N PHE A 123 15.09 2.43 18.44
CA PHE A 123 16.17 1.71 19.13
C PHE A 123 17.55 2.31 18.82
N ASN A 124 17.83 2.60 17.54
CA ASN A 124 19.09 3.19 17.12
C ASN A 124 19.27 4.58 17.75
N ASN A 125 18.22 5.41 17.76
CA ASN A 125 18.27 6.75 18.35
C ASN A 125 18.59 6.71 19.86
N ILE A 126 17.99 5.76 20.60
CA ILE A 126 18.29 5.58 22.03
C ILE A 126 19.75 5.19 22.23
N THR A 127 20.28 4.30 21.39
CA THR A 127 21.68 3.86 21.44
C THR A 127 22.63 5.02 21.18
N ASP A 128 22.40 5.78 20.10
CA ASP A 128 23.21 6.94 19.73
C ASP A 128 23.20 8.02 20.81
N ARG A 129 22.03 8.29 21.41
CA ARG A 129 21.90 9.25 22.51
C ARG A 129 22.64 8.78 23.76
N THR A 130 22.58 7.49 24.06
CA THR A 130 23.28 6.90 25.21
C THR A 130 24.80 7.01 25.02
N GLU A 131 25.29 6.71 23.81
CA GLU A 131 26.69 6.87 23.45
C GLU A 131 27.14 8.34 23.50
N ALA A 132 26.33 9.27 22.98
CA ALA A 132 26.62 10.70 23.04
C ALA A 132 26.70 11.23 24.49
N ILE A 133 25.83 10.75 25.37
CA ILE A 133 25.88 11.05 26.81
C ILE A 133 27.16 10.48 27.43
N ALA A 134 27.50 9.21 27.16
CA ALA A 134 28.73 8.59 27.64
C ALA A 134 29.98 9.37 27.22
N ASN A 135 30.04 9.78 25.96
CA ASN A 135 31.13 10.57 25.38
C ASN A 135 31.20 12.00 25.95
N SER A 136 30.07 12.57 26.36
CA SER A 136 30.04 13.88 27.02
C SER A 136 30.47 13.79 28.48
N LEU A 137 30.07 12.72 29.18
CA LEU A 137 30.46 12.46 30.57
C LEU A 137 31.94 12.12 30.70
N SER A 138 32.52 11.43 29.72
CA SER A 138 33.97 11.14 29.70
C SER A 138 34.83 12.40 29.56
N LYS A 139 34.33 13.42 28.86
CA LYS A 139 34.98 14.73 28.66
C LYS A 139 34.84 15.67 29.86
N ASN A 140 33.90 15.41 30.77
CA ASN A 140 33.72 16.22 31.98
C ASN A 140 34.74 15.86 33.08
N ARG A 141 34.99 16.81 33.98
CA ARG A 141 35.91 16.71 35.13
C ARG A 141 35.35 15.84 36.28
N ILE A 142 34.64 14.77 35.94
CA ILE A 142 34.11 13.77 36.88
C ILE A 142 35.19 12.73 37.18
N SER A 143 35.19 12.12 38.37
CA SER A 143 36.22 11.16 38.74
C SER A 143 36.21 9.94 37.81
N ASP A 144 37.38 9.38 37.54
CA ASP A 144 37.53 8.23 36.63
C ASP A 144 36.76 7.00 37.13
N SER A 145 36.64 6.82 38.45
CA SER A 145 35.80 5.78 39.06
C SER A 145 34.31 5.92 38.74
N PHE A 146 33.79 7.14 38.64
CA PHE A 146 32.38 7.38 38.26
C PHE A 146 32.18 7.16 36.76
N LYS A 147 33.17 7.52 35.93
CA LYS A 147 33.15 7.25 34.48
C LYS A 147 33.16 5.75 34.17
N GLU A 148 33.90 4.97 34.95
CA GLU A 148 33.98 3.52 34.82
C GLU A 148 32.66 2.85 35.21
N CYS A 149 32.09 3.25 36.35
CA CYS A 149 30.75 2.80 36.77
C CYS A 149 29.66 3.10 35.71
N LEU A 150 29.65 4.30 35.13
CA LEU A 150 28.72 4.65 34.05
C LEU A 150 28.95 3.79 32.80
N ARG A 151 30.20 3.50 32.46
CA ARG A 151 30.55 2.69 31.29
C ARG A 151 30.08 1.24 31.47
N ASP A 152 30.21 0.70 32.68
CA ASP A 152 29.74 -0.64 33.03
C ASP A 152 28.22 -0.74 32.99
N ILE A 153 27.49 0.24 33.54
CA ILE A 153 26.02 0.30 33.45
C ILE A 153 25.56 0.37 31.99
N ILE A 154 26.20 1.21 31.17
CA ILE A 154 25.86 1.33 29.75
C ILE A 154 26.16 0.03 29.01
N LYS A 155 27.32 -0.60 29.26
CA LYS A 155 27.65 -1.91 28.69
C LYS A 155 26.62 -2.96 29.06
N GLU A 156 26.27 -3.07 30.34
CA GLU A 156 25.28 -4.04 30.81
C GLU A 156 23.91 -3.80 30.15
N THR A 157 23.52 -2.54 29.97
CA THR A 157 22.25 -2.17 29.30
C THR A 157 22.26 -2.48 27.80
N VAL A 158 23.42 -2.41 27.14
CA VAL A 158 23.59 -2.68 25.70
C VAL A 158 23.85 -4.17 25.42
N GLU A 159 24.51 -4.89 26.35
CA GLU A 159 24.87 -6.30 26.26
C GLU A 159 23.78 -7.26 26.80
N LEU A 160 22.73 -6.77 27.48
CA LEU A 160 21.51 -7.53 27.79
C LEU A 160 20.64 -7.87 26.54
N ARG A 161 21.26 -7.87 25.36
CA ARG A 161 20.71 -8.38 24.10
C ARG A 161 20.73 -9.90 24.04
#